data_AF-A0A8H4AY81-F1
#
_entry.id   AF-A0A8H4AY81-F1
#
_cell.length_a   1.000
_cell.length_b   1.000
_cell.length_c   1.000
_cell.angle_alpha   90.00
_cell.angle_beta   90.00
_cell.angle_gamma   90.00
#
_symmetry.space_group_name_H-M   'P 1'
#
loop_
_entity.id
_entity.type
_entity.pdbx_description
1 polymer ?
#
loop_
_entity_poly.entity_id
_entity_poly.type
_entity_poly.pdbx_seq_one_letter_code
_entity_poly.pdbx_strand_id
1 'polypeptide(L)'
;MLGKFNEALIDFNKALEINPNNTYVLTLSGEIYLKFQLYGKALLCFKIASEFDHSNIKSLVHSNNALQKFINTLLFHGETFYSLKQFDKALLYYDKVLEIDPFNLIALSFCGKVYYSLGQYYKAFLNLNKALDINPLDMATLLYRGEAYFNHGHYDKAFFDLEKVLEQYDYDEDLYNLGMSLEIKSNYTKVLILQAKICFNLEKYSDTIQFLKIEFNNAFILYSTDINFKLRQFNKAISDLDIAIKFKPNDIEMLILRGKSYFFLEKYDLAFFDFIKALELEPDNIFILLYINEIFDKLLLLKNNNSIFIDLDIEMHTYNILLHYQKLDVTLNAYGNYILGLCYYSGIGVKKNERKMFINFYKAATMGFAKGIFKV
;
A
#
# COMPACT_ATOMS: atom_id res chain seq x y z
N MET A 1 4.38 23.96 9.20
CA MET A 1 5.27 23.26 10.15
C MET A 1 6.72 23.21 9.65
N LEU A 2 6.96 22.89 8.36
CA LEU A 2 8.30 22.82 7.74
C LEU A 2 9.17 24.09 7.88
N GLY A 3 8.59 25.29 7.79
CA GLY A 3 9.33 26.55 7.94
C GLY A 3 9.98 26.73 9.31
N LYS A 4 9.28 26.35 10.39
CA LYS A 4 9.78 26.50 11.76
C LYS A 4 10.97 25.58 12.07
N PHE A 5 11.03 24.39 11.46
CA PHE A 5 12.16 23.48 11.64
C PHE A 5 13.42 23.97 10.92
N ASN A 6 13.27 24.61 9.75
CA ASN A 6 14.40 25.20 9.03
C ASN A 6 14.96 26.41 9.79
N GLU A 7 14.11 27.26 10.36
CA GLU A 7 14.51 28.35 11.25
C GLU A 7 15.24 27.84 12.49
N ALA A 8 14.71 26.79 13.15
CA ALA A 8 15.36 26.16 14.30
C ALA A 8 16.77 25.62 13.95
N LEU A 9 16.94 24.96 12.80
CA LEU A 9 18.24 24.48 12.35
C LEU A 9 19.25 25.61 12.10
N ILE A 10 18.80 26.77 11.63
CA ILE A 10 19.66 27.95 11.44
C ILE A 10 20.19 28.44 12.80
N ASP A 11 19.31 28.55 13.79
CA ASP A 11 19.72 29.00 15.13
C ASP A 11 20.57 27.96 15.86
N PHE A 12 20.29 26.67 15.67
CA PHE A 12 21.13 25.58 16.16
C PHE A 12 22.53 25.61 15.54
N ASN A 13 22.66 25.88 14.24
CA ASN A 13 23.97 26.02 13.61
C ASN A 13 24.77 27.18 14.21
N LYS A 14 24.15 28.33 14.44
CA LYS A 14 24.82 29.46 15.15
C LYS A 14 25.26 29.07 16.56
N ALA A 15 24.42 28.32 17.29
CA ALA A 15 24.78 27.85 18.63
C ALA A 15 25.96 26.86 18.59
N LEU A 16 26.06 26.03 17.55
CA LEU A 16 27.17 25.10 17.33
C LEU A 16 28.45 25.80 16.84
N GLU A 17 28.34 26.96 16.17
CA GLU A 17 29.52 27.79 15.87
C GLU A 17 30.15 28.36 17.16
N ILE A 18 29.33 28.72 18.14
CA ILE A 18 29.79 29.24 19.45
C ILE A 18 30.27 28.09 20.35
N ASN A 19 29.54 26.98 20.40
CA ASN A 19 29.88 25.80 21.18
C ASN A 19 29.63 24.53 20.36
N PRO A 20 30.63 24.03 19.62
CA PRO A 20 30.50 22.85 18.76
C PRO A 20 30.11 21.56 19.50
N ASN A 21 30.37 21.50 20.80
CA ASN A 21 30.18 20.30 21.62
C ASN A 21 28.90 20.38 22.46
N ASN A 22 27.97 21.28 22.13
CA ASN A 22 26.69 21.38 22.81
C ASN A 22 25.81 20.14 22.49
N THR A 23 25.91 19.11 23.34
CA THR A 23 25.23 17.81 23.13
C THR A 23 23.71 17.94 23.04
N TYR A 24 23.13 18.92 23.73
CA TYR A 24 21.69 19.22 23.63
C TYR A 24 21.30 19.71 22.23
N VAL A 25 22.02 20.72 21.70
CA VAL A 25 21.74 21.26 20.37
C VAL A 25 22.04 20.25 19.27
N LEU A 26 23.09 19.44 19.44
CA LEU A 26 23.41 18.33 18.53
C LEU A 26 22.27 17.30 18.51
N THR A 27 21.74 16.91 19.66
CA THR A 27 20.64 15.93 19.75
C THR A 27 19.38 16.45 19.08
N LEU A 28 18.99 17.71 19.34
CA LEU A 28 17.82 18.32 18.70
C LEU A 28 18.00 18.48 17.19
N SER A 29 19.19 18.91 16.74
CA SER A 29 19.51 18.97 15.31
C SER A 29 19.41 17.59 14.65
N GLY A 30 19.94 16.56 15.32
CA GLY A 30 19.87 15.17 14.86
C GLY A 30 18.44 14.67 14.75
N GLU A 31 17.58 14.96 15.73
CA GLU A 31 16.16 14.59 15.71
C GLU A 31 15.42 15.24 14.53
N ILE A 32 15.68 16.52 14.29
CA ILE A 32 15.10 17.22 13.13
C ILE A 32 15.58 16.57 11.82
N TYR A 33 16.88 16.29 11.69
CA TYR A 33 17.41 15.61 10.51
C TYR A 33 16.81 14.21 10.32
N LEU A 34 16.57 13.47 11.39
CA LEU A 34 15.91 12.17 11.35
C LEU A 34 14.47 12.30 10.82
N LYS A 35 13.70 13.28 11.31
CA LYS A 35 12.34 13.59 10.81
C LYS A 35 12.32 13.94 9.32
N PHE A 36 13.36 14.62 8.83
CA PHE A 36 13.56 14.91 7.41
C PHE A 36 14.19 13.77 6.61
N GLN A 37 14.43 12.60 7.22
CA GLN A 37 15.08 11.44 6.60
C GLN A 37 16.50 11.74 6.08
N LEU A 38 17.15 12.76 6.63
CA LEU A 38 18.54 13.13 6.36
C LEU A 38 19.47 12.31 7.28
N TYR A 39 19.41 10.99 7.15
CA TYR A 39 20.02 10.04 8.10
C TYR A 39 21.53 10.26 8.30
N GLY A 40 22.28 10.62 7.25
CA GLY A 40 23.72 10.88 7.38
C GLY A 40 24.05 12.05 8.31
N LYS A 41 23.27 13.14 8.24
CA LYS A 41 23.43 14.30 9.13
C LYS A 41 22.99 13.96 10.55
N ALA A 42 21.88 13.24 10.69
CA ALA A 42 21.39 12.77 11.98
C ALA A 42 22.43 11.90 12.71
N LEU A 43 23.00 10.89 12.03
CA LEU A 43 24.04 10.03 12.56
C LEU A 43 25.27 10.82 13.01
N LEU A 44 25.70 11.83 12.24
CA LEU A 44 26.84 12.67 12.61
C LEU A 44 26.57 13.43 13.91
N CYS A 45 25.40 14.07 14.02
CA CYS A 45 24.99 14.79 15.23
C CYS A 45 24.94 13.86 16.46
N PHE A 46 24.29 12.70 16.34
CA PHE A 46 24.16 11.75 17.45
C PHE A 46 25.50 11.10 17.82
N LYS A 47 26.37 10.84 16.85
CA LYS A 47 27.72 10.34 17.12
C LYS A 47 28.49 11.33 17.98
N ILE A 48 28.59 12.59 17.54
CA ILE A 48 29.30 13.64 18.27
C ILE A 48 28.71 13.80 19.67
N ALA A 49 27.37 13.92 19.79
CA ALA A 49 26.70 14.06 21.08
C ALA A 49 27.02 12.89 22.03
N SER A 50 27.00 11.65 21.52
CA SER A 50 27.25 10.45 22.33
C SER A 50 28.69 10.29 22.79
N GLU A 51 29.68 10.71 22.00
CA GLU A 51 31.10 10.63 22.37
C GLU A 51 31.45 11.57 23.53
N PHE A 52 30.87 12.78 23.52
CA PHE A 52 31.09 13.77 24.59
C PHE A 52 30.40 13.37 25.89
N ASP A 53 29.15 12.92 25.83
CA ASP A 53 28.43 12.50 27.03
C ASP A 53 29.04 11.23 27.65
N HIS A 54 29.59 10.31 26.84
CA HIS A 54 30.25 9.08 27.31
C HIS A 54 31.46 9.38 28.22
N SER A 55 32.23 10.43 27.89
CA SER A 55 33.39 10.86 28.70
C SER A 55 33.00 11.36 30.09
N ASN A 56 31.74 11.80 30.27
CA ASN A 56 31.21 12.38 31.50
C ASN A 56 30.24 11.44 32.27
N ILE A 57 29.94 10.23 31.79
CA ILE A 57 28.92 9.34 32.42
C ILE A 57 29.12 9.18 33.94
N LYS A 58 30.37 9.04 34.42
CA LYS A 58 30.67 8.88 35.86
C LYS A 58 30.31 10.10 36.71
N SER A 59 30.33 11.32 36.15
CA SER A 59 29.92 12.55 36.86
C SER A 59 28.43 12.87 36.65
N LEU A 60 27.81 12.36 35.58
CA LEU A 60 26.42 12.61 35.20
C LEU A 60 25.39 11.80 35.99
N VAL A 61 25.81 10.76 36.73
CA VAL A 61 24.93 9.96 37.62
C VAL A 61 24.22 10.85 38.66
N HIS A 62 24.78 12.02 38.99
CA HIS A 62 24.18 12.97 39.93
C HIS A 62 23.19 13.97 39.29
N SER A 63 23.04 13.98 37.96
CA SER A 63 22.08 14.86 37.26
C SER A 63 21.16 14.06 36.34
N ASN A 64 19.95 13.76 36.82
CA ASN A 64 18.93 13.02 36.07
C ASN A 64 18.68 13.59 34.65
N ASN A 65 18.77 14.91 34.49
CA ASN A 65 18.54 15.57 33.19
C ASN A 65 19.62 15.29 32.14
N ALA A 66 20.88 15.11 32.52
CA ALA A 66 21.94 14.84 31.55
C ALA A 66 21.97 13.36 31.15
N LEU A 67 21.75 12.47 32.11
CA LEU A 67 21.63 11.03 31.85
C LEU A 67 20.45 10.73 30.90
N GLN A 68 19.29 11.37 31.13
CA GLN A 68 18.14 11.21 30.26
C GLN A 68 18.42 11.70 28.83
N LYS A 69 19.13 12.83 28.68
CA LYS A 69 19.53 13.34 27.35
C LYS A 69 20.44 12.36 26.63
N PHE A 70 21.42 11.81 27.32
CA PHE A 70 22.32 10.81 26.75
C PHE A 70 21.56 9.55 26.32
N ILE A 71 20.64 9.04 27.14
CA ILE A 71 19.76 7.93 26.78
C ILE A 71 18.96 8.26 25.51
N ASN A 72 18.35 9.44 25.43
CA ASN A 72 17.59 9.86 24.25
C ASN A 72 18.49 9.93 22.99
N THR A 73 19.71 10.44 23.11
CA THR A 73 20.69 10.46 22.02
C THR A 73 20.98 9.06 21.50
N LEU A 74 21.20 8.09 22.40
CA LEU A 74 21.43 6.69 22.03
C LEU A 74 20.19 6.07 21.36
N LEU A 75 19.00 6.34 21.89
CA LEU A 75 17.73 5.87 21.31
C LEU A 75 17.55 6.39 19.88
N PHE A 76 17.72 7.70 19.65
CA PHE A 76 17.62 8.28 18.31
C PHE A 76 18.72 7.79 17.35
N HIS A 77 19.92 7.52 17.87
CA HIS A 77 20.99 6.91 17.08
C HIS A 77 20.58 5.50 16.60
N GLY A 78 20.05 4.68 17.52
CA GLY A 78 19.51 3.36 17.19
C GLY A 78 18.37 3.43 16.18
N GLU A 79 17.44 4.37 16.36
CA GLU A 79 16.31 4.59 15.43
C GLU A 79 16.77 5.02 14.04
N THR A 80 17.84 5.83 13.96
CA THR A 80 18.43 6.23 12.69
C THR A 80 19.01 5.03 11.95
N PHE A 81 19.71 4.13 12.66
CA PHE A 81 20.20 2.88 12.06
C PHE A 81 19.07 1.93 11.67
N TYR A 82 18.01 1.84 12.47
CA TYR A 82 16.81 1.08 12.12
C TYR A 82 16.19 1.61 10.81
N SER A 83 16.08 2.93 10.67
CA SER A 83 15.53 3.57 9.46
C SER A 83 16.38 3.28 8.21
N LEU A 84 17.70 3.11 8.39
CA LEU A 84 18.64 2.67 7.37
C LEU A 84 18.66 1.14 7.16
N LYS A 85 17.79 0.38 7.83
CA LYS A 85 17.74 -1.09 7.85
C LYS A 85 19.04 -1.76 8.35
N GLN A 86 19.87 -1.04 9.09
CA GLN A 86 21.09 -1.55 9.72
C GLN A 86 20.76 -2.09 11.12
N PHE A 87 20.03 -3.21 11.16
CA PHE A 87 19.42 -3.74 12.38
C PHE A 87 20.43 -4.10 13.48
N ASP A 88 21.59 -4.66 13.13
CA ASP A 88 22.62 -5.02 14.11
C ASP A 88 23.17 -3.79 14.84
N LYS A 89 23.35 -2.68 14.12
CA LYS A 89 23.77 -1.41 14.72
C LYS A 89 22.66 -0.80 15.55
N ALA A 90 21.40 -0.88 15.10
CA ALA A 90 20.27 -0.40 15.90
C ALA A 90 20.22 -1.09 17.26
N LEU A 91 20.30 -2.43 17.27
CA LEU A 91 20.34 -3.24 18.50
C LEU A 91 21.52 -2.85 19.39
N LEU A 92 22.72 -2.66 18.84
CA LEU A 92 23.89 -2.23 19.61
C LEU A 92 23.64 -0.94 20.42
N TYR A 93 22.95 0.04 19.86
CA TYR A 93 22.65 1.29 20.56
C TYR A 93 21.52 1.13 21.59
N TYR A 94 20.53 0.29 21.31
CA TYR A 94 19.50 -0.04 22.29
C TYR A 94 20.05 -0.86 23.47
N ASP A 95 20.96 -1.78 23.21
CA ASP A 95 21.65 -2.55 24.25
C ASP A 95 22.46 -1.62 25.18
N LYS A 96 23.14 -0.60 24.63
CA LYS A 96 23.80 0.43 25.45
C LYS A 96 22.82 1.19 26.35
N VAL A 97 21.59 1.44 25.89
CA VAL A 97 20.56 2.07 26.74
C VAL A 97 20.14 1.10 27.85
N LEU A 98 19.96 -0.19 27.53
CA LEU A 98 19.57 -1.22 28.49
C LEU A 98 20.67 -1.57 29.50
N GLU A 99 21.94 -1.35 29.17
CA GLU A 99 23.05 -1.42 30.13
C GLU A 99 22.98 -0.31 31.19
N ILE A 100 22.45 0.86 30.81
CA ILE A 100 22.28 2.03 31.71
C ILE A 100 20.97 1.91 32.49
N ASP A 101 19.89 1.57 31.80
CA ASP A 101 18.53 1.43 32.33
C ASP A 101 17.89 0.14 31.78
N PRO A 102 17.99 -0.98 32.52
CA PRO A 102 17.45 -2.27 32.08
C PRO A 102 15.92 -2.30 31.89
N PHE A 103 15.21 -1.32 32.44
CA PHE A 103 13.75 -1.18 32.33
C PHE A 103 13.36 0.01 31.46
N ASN A 104 14.26 0.44 30.58
CA ASN A 104 13.94 1.50 29.64
C ASN A 104 12.87 1.04 28.64
N LEU A 105 11.63 1.50 28.84
CA LEU A 105 10.48 1.13 28.03
C LEU A 105 10.75 1.32 26.53
N ILE A 106 11.29 2.49 26.15
CA ILE A 106 11.49 2.86 24.74
C ILE A 106 12.52 1.92 24.08
N ALA A 107 13.63 1.64 24.75
CA ALA A 107 14.65 0.71 24.24
C ALA A 107 14.10 -0.72 24.08
N LEU A 108 13.36 -1.23 25.08
CA LEU A 108 12.72 -2.55 24.99
C LEU A 108 11.74 -2.63 23.81
N SER A 109 10.91 -1.60 23.62
CA SER A 109 9.95 -1.54 22.52
C SER A 109 10.64 -1.49 21.16
N PHE A 110 11.72 -0.71 21.03
CA PHE A 110 12.50 -0.69 19.78
C PHE A 110 13.29 -1.97 19.52
N CYS A 111 13.85 -2.62 20.54
CA CYS A 111 14.42 -3.97 20.40
C CYS A 111 13.37 -4.94 19.87
N GLY A 112 12.17 -4.91 20.46
CA GLY A 112 11.00 -5.64 19.98
C GLY A 112 10.71 -5.39 18.50
N LYS A 113 10.72 -4.11 18.10
CA LYS A 113 10.50 -3.66 16.73
C LYS A 113 11.54 -4.20 15.74
N VAL A 114 12.82 -4.14 16.12
CA VAL A 114 13.92 -4.66 15.31
C VAL A 114 13.78 -6.17 15.14
N TYR A 115 13.52 -6.91 16.22
CA TYR A 115 13.44 -8.36 16.15
C TYR A 115 12.28 -8.86 15.28
N TYR A 116 11.10 -8.22 15.30
CA TYR A 116 10.05 -8.65 14.37
C TYR A 116 10.38 -8.28 12.92
N SER A 117 11.07 -7.16 12.69
CA SER A 117 11.55 -6.79 11.35
C SER A 117 12.57 -7.79 10.78
N LEU A 118 13.30 -8.47 11.67
CA LEU A 118 14.21 -9.58 11.35
C LEU A 118 13.50 -10.95 11.28
N GLY A 119 12.18 -11.03 11.50
CA GLY A 119 11.43 -12.29 11.58
C GLY A 119 11.71 -13.12 12.85
N GLN A 120 12.44 -12.57 13.83
CA GLN A 120 12.75 -13.22 15.10
C GLN A 120 11.63 -12.99 16.13
N TYR A 121 10.43 -13.51 15.82
CA TYR A 121 9.20 -13.22 16.57
C TYR A 121 9.29 -13.53 18.08
N TYR A 122 9.94 -14.63 18.47
CA TYR A 122 10.11 -14.98 19.89
C TYR A 122 10.85 -13.87 20.68
N LYS A 123 11.96 -13.36 20.14
CA LYS A 123 12.71 -12.27 20.77
C LYS A 123 11.93 -10.96 20.73
N ALA A 124 11.15 -10.74 19.67
CA ALA A 124 10.27 -9.58 19.57
C ALA A 124 9.25 -9.58 20.72
N PHE A 125 8.48 -10.67 20.87
CA PHE A 125 7.48 -10.78 21.93
C PHE A 125 8.10 -10.73 23.32
N LEU A 126 9.28 -11.31 23.53
CA LEU A 126 9.97 -11.22 24.82
C LEU A 126 10.24 -9.77 25.23
N ASN A 127 10.78 -8.94 24.34
CA ASN A 127 11.08 -7.54 24.65
C ASN A 127 9.82 -6.67 24.73
N LEU A 128 8.86 -6.88 23.84
CA LEU A 128 7.59 -6.14 23.85
C LEU A 128 6.74 -6.45 25.09
N ASN A 129 6.74 -7.70 25.57
CA ASN A 129 6.08 -8.06 26.81
C ASN A 129 6.74 -7.39 28.00
N LYS A 130 8.09 -7.38 28.09
CA LYS A 130 8.80 -6.65 29.15
C LYS A 130 8.47 -5.16 29.15
N ALA A 131 8.38 -4.53 27.99
CA ALA A 131 7.97 -3.13 27.88
C ALA A 131 6.52 -2.90 28.36
N LEU A 132 5.60 -3.83 28.04
CA LEU A 132 4.21 -3.76 28.49
C LEU A 132 4.02 -4.17 29.96
N ASP A 133 4.95 -4.92 30.55
CA ASP A 133 4.98 -5.15 31.99
C ASP A 133 5.30 -3.85 32.75
N ILE A 134 6.05 -2.92 32.13
CA ILE A 134 6.37 -1.59 32.68
C ILE A 134 5.18 -0.63 32.47
N ASN A 135 4.64 -0.57 31.26
CA ASN A 135 3.44 0.22 30.94
C ASN A 135 2.48 -0.58 30.04
N PRO A 136 1.41 -1.17 30.61
CA PRO A 136 0.48 -2.03 29.87
C PRO A 136 -0.30 -1.35 28.75
N LEU A 137 -0.38 -0.02 28.77
CA LEU A 137 -1.13 0.78 27.80
C LEU A 137 -0.23 1.60 26.87
N ASP A 138 1.08 1.37 26.86
CA ASP A 138 1.96 2.09 25.93
C ASP A 138 1.56 1.83 24.46
N MET A 139 1.03 2.87 23.80
CA MET A 139 0.47 2.77 22.45
C MET A 139 1.48 2.28 21.42
N ALA A 140 2.72 2.77 21.48
CA ALA A 140 3.76 2.39 20.52
C ALA A 140 4.12 0.90 20.67
N THR A 141 4.23 0.43 21.91
CA THR A 141 4.56 -0.96 22.21
C THR A 141 3.44 -1.92 21.84
N LEU A 142 2.19 -1.58 22.16
CA LEU A 142 1.01 -2.32 21.72
C LEU A 142 0.93 -2.40 20.20
N LEU A 143 1.19 -1.30 19.50
CA LEU A 143 1.22 -1.27 18.03
C LEU A 143 2.32 -2.17 17.46
N TYR A 144 3.54 -2.11 18.00
CA TYR A 144 4.63 -3.00 17.57
C TYR A 144 4.34 -4.48 17.86
N ARG A 145 3.68 -4.79 18.98
CA ARG A 145 3.29 -6.17 19.30
C ARG A 145 2.14 -6.66 18.43
N GLY A 146 1.16 -5.80 18.15
CA GLY A 146 0.10 -6.04 17.18
C GLY A 146 0.66 -6.34 15.78
N GLU A 147 1.62 -5.55 15.30
CA GLU A 147 2.33 -5.80 14.04
C GLU A 147 3.11 -7.11 14.06
N ALA A 148 3.83 -7.41 15.15
CA ALA A 148 4.57 -8.64 15.29
C ALA A 148 3.62 -9.87 15.27
N TYR A 149 2.49 -9.81 15.98
CA TYR A 149 1.47 -10.87 15.96
C TYR A 149 0.84 -11.02 14.58
N PHE A 150 0.51 -9.93 13.90
CA PHE A 150 -0.04 -9.97 12.54
C PHE A 150 0.92 -10.67 11.58
N ASN A 151 2.19 -10.27 11.56
CA ASN A 151 3.20 -10.87 10.69
C ASN A 151 3.52 -12.32 11.06
N HIS A 152 3.32 -12.72 12.31
CA HIS A 152 3.46 -14.11 12.76
C HIS A 152 2.19 -14.95 12.53
N GLY A 153 1.07 -14.35 12.11
CA GLY A 153 -0.21 -15.04 11.85
C GLY A 153 -1.14 -15.17 13.06
N HIS A 154 -0.84 -14.55 14.21
CA HIS A 154 -1.71 -14.55 15.39
C HIS A 154 -2.71 -13.39 15.37
N TYR A 155 -3.68 -13.49 14.45
CA TYR A 155 -4.63 -12.40 14.18
C TYR A 155 -5.47 -11.97 15.38
N ASP A 156 -5.95 -12.90 16.21
CA ASP A 156 -6.77 -12.55 17.39
C ASP A 156 -5.98 -11.71 18.40
N LYS A 157 -4.72 -12.08 18.65
CA LYS A 157 -3.83 -11.34 19.56
C LYS A 157 -3.45 -9.98 19.00
N ALA A 158 -3.20 -9.93 17.68
CA ALA A 158 -2.92 -8.67 17.00
C ALA A 158 -4.11 -7.71 17.12
N PHE A 159 -5.32 -8.21 16.86
CA PHE A 159 -6.54 -7.41 16.92
C PHE A 159 -6.79 -6.88 18.33
N PHE A 160 -6.63 -7.71 19.35
CA PHE A 160 -6.76 -7.32 20.75
C PHE A 160 -5.81 -6.19 21.16
N ASP A 161 -4.52 -6.27 20.78
CA ASP A 161 -3.57 -5.20 21.07
C ASP A 161 -3.93 -3.90 20.33
N LEU A 162 -4.43 -4.01 19.09
CA LEU A 162 -4.84 -2.85 18.28
C LEU A 162 -6.11 -2.17 18.83
N GLU A 163 -7.07 -2.94 19.37
CA GLU A 163 -8.25 -2.39 20.05
C GLU A 163 -7.84 -1.55 21.26
N LYS A 164 -6.89 -2.02 22.08
CA LYS A 164 -6.36 -1.25 23.20
C LYS A 164 -5.67 0.05 22.78
N VAL A 165 -5.10 0.10 21.59
CA VAL A 165 -4.55 1.36 21.05
C VAL A 165 -5.69 2.30 20.65
N LEU A 166 -6.75 1.77 20.03
CA LEU A 166 -7.94 2.56 19.66
C LEU A 166 -8.70 3.13 20.85
N GLU A 167 -8.86 2.36 21.93
CA GLU A 167 -9.51 2.77 23.18
C GLU A 167 -8.85 4.00 23.84
N GLN A 168 -7.59 4.29 23.49
CA GLN A 168 -6.84 5.43 24.02
C GLN A 168 -7.01 6.71 23.20
N TYR A 169 -7.62 6.63 22.01
CA TYR A 169 -7.99 7.83 21.26
C TYR A 169 -9.33 8.33 21.79
N ASP A 170 -9.35 9.59 22.23
CA ASP A 170 -10.59 10.28 22.58
C ASP A 170 -11.39 10.47 21.28
N TYR A 171 -12.43 9.66 21.07
CA TYR A 171 -13.24 9.69 19.85
C TYR A 171 -14.18 10.89 19.91
N ASP A 172 -13.67 12.04 19.52
CA ASP A 172 -14.48 13.20 19.18
C ASP A 172 -14.31 13.48 17.68
N GLU A 173 -15.37 13.17 16.91
CA GLU A 173 -15.42 13.26 15.45
C GLU A 173 -15.13 14.69 14.95
N ASP A 174 -15.38 15.71 15.79
CA ASP A 174 -15.07 17.12 15.54
C ASP A 174 -13.60 17.47 15.84
N LEU A 175 -12.93 16.75 16.76
CA LEU A 175 -11.51 16.96 17.10
C LEU A 175 -10.56 16.29 16.09
N TYR A 176 -11.04 15.23 15.42
CA TYR A 176 -10.35 14.49 14.34
C TYR A 176 -9.97 15.40 13.15
N ASN A 177 -10.78 16.43 12.89
CA ASN A 177 -10.58 17.34 11.77
C ASN A 177 -9.81 18.62 12.12
N LEU A 178 -9.61 18.95 13.43
CA LEU A 178 -9.10 20.27 13.81
C LEU A 178 -7.89 20.27 14.77
N GLY A 179 -7.56 19.18 15.48
CA GLY A 179 -6.66 19.29 16.65
C GLY A 179 -5.46 18.34 16.78
N MET A 180 -5.42 17.19 16.09
CA MET A 180 -4.38 16.19 16.39
C MET A 180 -3.01 16.48 15.75
N SER A 181 -1.93 16.08 16.43
CA SER A 181 -0.61 16.04 15.81
C SER A 181 -0.59 15.03 14.65
N LEU A 182 0.23 15.30 13.61
CA LEU A 182 0.35 14.42 12.44
C LEU A 182 0.73 12.98 12.81
N GLU A 183 1.49 12.80 13.89
CA GLU A 183 1.94 11.51 14.38
C GLU A 183 0.79 10.70 14.99
N ILE A 184 -0.05 11.32 15.81
CA ILE A 184 -1.24 10.69 16.39
C ILE A 184 -2.18 10.24 15.28
N LYS A 185 -2.39 11.10 14.27
CA LYS A 185 -3.20 10.76 13.09
C LYS A 185 -2.58 9.59 12.31
N SER A 186 -1.26 9.62 12.05
CA SER A 186 -0.57 8.55 11.34
C SER A 186 -0.66 7.19 12.07
N ASN A 187 -0.54 7.18 13.40
CA ASN A 187 -0.64 5.95 14.19
C ASN A 187 -2.07 5.40 14.18
N TYR A 188 -3.07 6.27 14.32
CA TYR A 188 -4.48 5.91 14.23
C TYR A 188 -4.81 5.26 12.88
N THR A 189 -4.42 5.92 11.79
CA THR A 189 -4.57 5.39 10.43
C THR A 189 -3.90 4.03 10.27
N LYS A 190 -2.70 3.86 10.83
CA LYS A 190 -1.95 2.60 10.76
C LYS A 190 -2.67 1.46 11.48
N VAL A 191 -3.26 1.74 12.64
CA VAL A 191 -4.04 0.77 13.42
C VAL A 191 -5.26 0.29 12.62
N LEU A 192 -6.05 1.23 12.07
CA LEU A 192 -7.23 0.90 11.27
C LEU A 192 -6.88 0.07 10.03
N ILE A 193 -5.81 0.43 9.32
CA ILE A 193 -5.33 -0.35 8.16
C ILE A 193 -4.93 -1.77 8.57
N LEU A 194 -4.29 -1.93 9.74
CA LEU A 194 -3.85 -3.25 10.20
C LEU A 194 -5.05 -4.12 10.61
N GLN A 195 -6.04 -3.56 11.32
CA GLN A 195 -7.29 -4.26 11.62
C GLN A 195 -8.05 -4.65 10.35
N ALA A 196 -8.12 -3.76 9.36
CA ALA A 196 -8.72 -4.06 8.06
C ALA A 196 -8.04 -5.27 7.38
N LYS A 197 -6.70 -5.31 7.38
CA LYS A 197 -5.92 -6.44 6.85
C LYS A 197 -6.16 -7.73 7.63
N ILE A 198 -6.26 -7.64 8.95
CA ILE A 198 -6.62 -8.80 9.80
C ILE A 198 -7.99 -9.34 9.40
N CYS A 199 -9.01 -8.48 9.37
CA CYS A 199 -10.37 -8.86 8.99
C CYS A 199 -10.41 -9.45 7.57
N PHE A 200 -9.61 -8.91 6.64
CA PHE A 200 -9.52 -9.42 5.28
C PHE A 200 -8.96 -10.84 5.24
N ASN A 201 -7.87 -11.10 5.99
CA ASN A 201 -7.26 -12.43 6.10
C ASN A 201 -8.18 -13.45 6.80
N LEU A 202 -9.08 -12.97 7.66
CA LEU A 202 -10.11 -13.78 8.33
C LEU A 202 -11.42 -13.88 7.52
N GLU A 203 -11.45 -13.37 6.30
CA GLU A 203 -12.65 -13.32 5.44
C GLU A 203 -13.84 -12.55 6.03
N LYS A 204 -13.59 -11.68 7.03
CA LYS A 204 -14.55 -10.78 7.68
C LYS A 204 -14.69 -9.47 6.89
N TYR A 205 -15.25 -9.60 5.70
CA TYR A 205 -15.27 -8.56 4.69
C TYR A 205 -16.08 -7.30 5.05
N SER A 206 -17.18 -7.44 5.80
CA SER A 206 -17.95 -6.29 6.32
C SER A 206 -17.08 -5.37 7.18
N ASP A 207 -16.31 -5.99 8.07
CA ASP A 207 -15.51 -5.30 9.09
C ASP A 207 -14.32 -4.61 8.43
N THR A 208 -13.70 -5.26 7.43
CA THR A 208 -12.64 -4.64 6.62
C THR A 208 -13.11 -3.35 5.95
N ILE A 209 -14.30 -3.36 5.32
CA ILE A 209 -14.86 -2.17 4.67
C ILE A 209 -15.12 -1.08 5.71
N GLN A 210 -15.66 -1.44 6.88
CA GLN A 210 -15.92 -0.49 7.96
C GLN A 210 -14.65 0.22 8.44
N PHE A 211 -13.57 -0.52 8.71
CA PHE A 211 -12.30 0.07 9.16
C PHE A 211 -11.67 0.98 8.11
N LEU A 212 -11.73 0.57 6.84
CA LEU A 212 -11.14 1.35 5.78
C LEU A 212 -11.99 2.58 5.41
N LYS A 213 -13.32 2.56 5.60
CA LYS A 213 -14.22 3.70 5.27
C LYS A 213 -13.90 4.96 6.09
N ILE A 214 -13.32 4.79 7.27
CA ILE A 214 -12.87 5.88 8.16
C ILE A 214 -11.69 6.65 7.50
N GLU A 215 -10.97 6.01 6.58
CA GLU A 215 -9.82 6.54 5.89
C GLU A 215 -10.11 6.62 4.39
N PHE A 216 -10.53 7.79 3.89
CA PHE A 216 -10.61 8.04 2.44
C PHE A 216 -9.20 8.04 1.82
N ASN A 217 -8.63 6.86 1.58
CA ASN A 217 -7.35 6.68 0.90
C ASN A 217 -7.46 5.65 -0.25
N ASN A 218 -6.46 5.65 -1.14
CA ASN A 218 -6.44 4.75 -2.29
C ASN A 218 -6.44 3.25 -1.90
N ALA A 219 -5.97 2.91 -0.69
CA ALA A 219 -6.02 1.54 -0.18
C ALA A 219 -7.46 1.12 0.16
N PHE A 220 -8.30 2.01 0.73
CA PHE A 220 -9.74 1.71 0.94
C PHE A 220 -10.37 1.22 -0.35
N ILE A 221 -10.18 1.97 -1.44
CA ILE A 221 -10.80 1.67 -2.72
C ILE A 221 -10.32 0.31 -3.24
N LEU A 222 -9.02 0.02 -3.22
CA LEU A 222 -8.46 -1.27 -3.68
C LEU A 222 -9.01 -2.46 -2.88
N TYR A 223 -8.94 -2.40 -1.54
CA TYR A 223 -9.42 -3.49 -0.70
C TYR A 223 -10.94 -3.64 -0.76
N SER A 224 -11.70 -2.53 -0.69
CA SER A 224 -13.17 -2.56 -0.80
C SER A 224 -13.61 -3.17 -2.12
N THR A 225 -12.91 -2.86 -3.21
CA THR A 225 -13.22 -3.44 -4.52
C THR A 225 -13.01 -4.95 -4.54
N ASP A 226 -11.82 -5.44 -4.14
CA ASP A 226 -11.52 -6.88 -4.14
C ASP A 226 -12.51 -7.65 -3.25
N ILE A 227 -12.86 -7.06 -2.12
CA ILE A 227 -13.86 -7.61 -1.19
C ILE A 227 -15.25 -7.66 -1.81
N ASN A 228 -15.73 -6.54 -2.36
CA ASN A 228 -17.03 -6.46 -3.00
C ASN A 228 -17.10 -7.44 -4.18
N PHE A 229 -15.99 -7.63 -4.91
CA PHE A 229 -15.88 -8.63 -5.95
C PHE A 229 -16.00 -10.06 -5.43
N LYS A 230 -15.25 -10.42 -4.37
CA LYS A 230 -15.33 -11.74 -3.71
C LYS A 230 -16.73 -12.03 -3.16
N LEU A 231 -17.39 -11.02 -2.61
CA LEU A 231 -18.77 -11.08 -2.12
C LEU A 231 -19.83 -11.07 -3.25
N ARG A 232 -19.43 -11.04 -4.53
CA ARG A 232 -20.31 -10.90 -5.71
C ARG A 232 -21.19 -9.65 -5.70
N GLN A 233 -20.79 -8.63 -4.94
CA GLN A 233 -21.43 -7.31 -4.91
C GLN A 233 -20.89 -6.43 -6.04
N PHE A 234 -21.03 -6.88 -7.28
CA PHE A 234 -20.37 -6.29 -8.45
C PHE A 234 -20.70 -4.81 -8.67
N ASN A 235 -21.94 -4.39 -8.42
CA ASN A 235 -22.32 -2.97 -8.54
C ASN A 235 -21.55 -2.06 -7.57
N LYS A 236 -21.28 -2.53 -6.34
CA LYS A 236 -20.48 -1.77 -5.37
C LYS A 236 -19.00 -1.75 -5.78
N ALA A 237 -18.47 -2.90 -6.21
CA ALA A 237 -17.10 -2.99 -6.74
C ALA A 237 -16.89 -2.01 -7.91
N ILE A 238 -17.84 -1.92 -8.83
CA ILE A 238 -17.79 -0.97 -9.96
C ILE A 238 -17.77 0.49 -9.46
N SER A 239 -18.63 0.85 -8.50
CA SER A 239 -18.65 2.20 -7.93
C SER A 239 -17.31 2.60 -7.31
N ASP A 240 -16.67 1.68 -6.59
CA ASP A 240 -15.34 1.90 -6.00
C ASP A 240 -14.27 2.06 -7.11
N LEU A 241 -14.30 1.19 -8.12
CA LEU A 241 -13.38 1.22 -9.26
C LEU A 241 -13.50 2.49 -10.11
N ASP A 242 -14.71 3.01 -10.30
CA ASP A 242 -14.93 4.24 -11.04
C ASP A 242 -14.25 5.44 -10.37
N ILE A 243 -14.17 5.44 -9.03
CA ILE A 243 -13.40 6.43 -8.28
C ILE A 243 -11.91 6.14 -8.46
N ALA A 244 -11.48 4.90 -8.28
CA ALA A 244 -10.07 4.47 -8.38
C ALA A 244 -9.42 4.86 -9.72
N ILE A 245 -10.11 4.54 -10.82
CA ILE A 245 -9.65 4.74 -12.20
C ILE A 245 -9.57 6.24 -12.53
N LYS A 246 -10.36 7.12 -11.90
CA LYS A 246 -10.20 8.57 -12.08
C LYS A 246 -8.84 9.05 -11.56
N PHE A 247 -8.32 8.46 -10.49
CA PHE A 247 -7.01 8.80 -9.92
C PHE A 247 -5.86 8.10 -10.65
N LYS A 248 -6.05 6.84 -11.05
CA LYS A 248 -5.07 6.04 -11.80
C LYS A 248 -5.70 5.43 -13.05
N PRO A 249 -5.83 6.21 -14.14
CA PRO A 249 -6.58 5.79 -15.33
C PRO A 249 -5.96 4.61 -16.09
N ASN A 250 -4.67 4.36 -15.91
CA ASN A 250 -3.92 3.30 -16.60
C ASN A 250 -3.47 2.18 -15.64
N ASP A 251 -4.17 2.00 -14.52
CA ASP A 251 -3.92 0.87 -13.63
C ASP A 251 -4.59 -0.39 -14.20
N ILE A 252 -3.77 -1.31 -14.73
CA ILE A 252 -4.21 -2.53 -15.43
C ILE A 252 -5.09 -3.38 -14.51
N GLU A 253 -4.72 -3.51 -13.23
CA GLU A 253 -5.43 -4.38 -12.29
C GLU A 253 -6.85 -3.85 -12.03
N MET A 254 -6.99 -2.53 -11.88
CA MET A 254 -8.30 -1.88 -11.71
C MET A 254 -9.19 -2.05 -12.95
N LEU A 255 -8.63 -1.87 -14.15
CA LEU A 255 -9.36 -2.07 -15.41
C LEU A 255 -9.82 -3.52 -15.56
N ILE A 256 -8.94 -4.49 -15.29
CA ILE A 256 -9.31 -5.92 -15.34
C ILE A 256 -10.41 -6.23 -14.32
N LEU A 257 -10.32 -5.73 -13.10
CA LEU A 257 -11.29 -6.01 -12.05
C LEU A 257 -12.66 -5.39 -12.36
N ARG A 258 -12.69 -4.19 -12.97
CA ARG A 258 -13.95 -3.55 -13.40
C ARG A 258 -14.56 -4.29 -14.59
N GLY A 259 -13.73 -4.67 -15.56
CA GLY A 259 -14.14 -5.49 -16.71
C GLY A 259 -14.75 -6.82 -16.27
N LYS A 260 -14.12 -7.53 -15.31
CA LYS A 260 -14.68 -8.75 -14.72
C LYS A 260 -16.00 -8.50 -13.99
N SER A 261 -16.11 -7.40 -13.24
CA SER A 261 -17.34 -7.05 -12.53
C SER A 261 -18.49 -6.80 -13.49
N TYR A 262 -18.25 -6.09 -14.60
CA TYR A 262 -19.22 -5.91 -15.67
C TYR A 262 -19.58 -7.22 -16.36
N PHE A 263 -18.60 -8.10 -16.60
CA PHE A 263 -18.82 -9.41 -17.19
C PHE A 263 -19.77 -10.27 -16.36
N PHE A 264 -19.59 -10.34 -15.04
CA PHE A 264 -20.50 -11.08 -14.15
C PHE A 264 -21.88 -10.45 -13.99
N LEU A 265 -22.06 -9.18 -14.36
CA LEU A 265 -23.35 -8.51 -14.46
C LEU A 265 -23.97 -8.60 -15.87
N GLU A 266 -23.36 -9.36 -16.78
CA GLU A 266 -23.76 -9.52 -18.18
C GLU A 266 -23.73 -8.20 -18.99
N LYS A 267 -23.00 -7.18 -18.50
CA LYS A 267 -22.74 -5.91 -19.19
C LYS A 267 -21.51 -6.06 -20.09
N TYR A 268 -21.65 -6.88 -21.12
CA TYR A 268 -20.53 -7.34 -21.94
C TYR A 268 -19.82 -6.24 -22.74
N ASP A 269 -20.54 -5.20 -23.13
CA ASP A 269 -20.02 -4.01 -23.82
C ASP A 269 -19.03 -3.22 -22.95
N LEU A 270 -19.43 -2.92 -21.72
CA LEU A 270 -18.59 -2.21 -20.74
C LEU A 270 -17.41 -3.09 -20.30
N ALA A 271 -17.64 -4.38 -20.10
CA ALA A 271 -16.59 -5.35 -19.79
C ALA A 271 -15.52 -5.39 -20.89
N PHE A 272 -15.97 -5.47 -22.15
CA PHE A 272 -15.09 -5.50 -23.30
C PHE A 272 -14.28 -4.21 -23.41
N PHE A 273 -14.87 -3.03 -23.20
CA PHE A 273 -14.16 -1.76 -23.22
C PHE A 273 -13.00 -1.69 -22.23
N ASP A 274 -13.20 -2.15 -20.98
CA ASP A 274 -12.15 -2.15 -19.97
C ASP A 274 -11.04 -3.17 -20.28
N PHE A 275 -11.39 -4.36 -20.77
CA PHE A 275 -10.43 -5.36 -21.20
C PHE A 275 -9.58 -4.89 -22.38
N ILE A 276 -10.19 -4.15 -23.31
CA ILE A 276 -9.52 -3.53 -24.45
C ILE A 276 -8.48 -2.52 -23.99
N LYS A 277 -8.85 -1.60 -23.09
CA LYS A 277 -7.90 -0.65 -22.48
C LYS A 277 -6.77 -1.35 -21.74
N ALA A 278 -7.07 -2.42 -21.00
CA ALA A 278 -6.04 -3.18 -20.30
C ALA A 278 -5.07 -3.89 -21.27
N LEU A 279 -5.53 -4.38 -22.42
CA LEU A 279 -4.69 -4.96 -23.47
C LEU A 279 -3.89 -3.91 -24.27
N GLU A 280 -4.32 -2.65 -24.34
CA GLU A 280 -3.47 -1.57 -24.86
C GLU A 280 -2.22 -1.36 -24.00
N LEU A 281 -2.30 -1.67 -22.70
CA LEU A 281 -1.21 -1.55 -21.74
C LEU A 281 -0.38 -2.85 -21.64
N GLU A 282 -1.02 -4.01 -21.73
CA GLU A 282 -0.37 -5.33 -21.70
C GLU A 282 -0.90 -6.26 -22.81
N PRO A 283 -0.39 -6.14 -24.06
CA PRO A 283 -0.97 -6.76 -25.27
C PRO A 283 -1.07 -8.29 -25.28
N ASP A 284 -0.27 -8.98 -24.46
CA ASP A 284 -0.18 -10.44 -24.43
C ASP A 284 -0.77 -11.08 -23.16
N ASN A 285 -1.57 -10.33 -22.39
CA ASN A 285 -2.19 -10.87 -21.19
C ASN A 285 -3.23 -11.96 -21.53
N ILE A 286 -2.83 -13.21 -21.34
CA ILE A 286 -3.62 -14.41 -21.66
C ILE A 286 -4.99 -14.39 -20.97
N PHE A 287 -5.07 -13.92 -19.72
CA PHE A 287 -6.31 -13.90 -18.95
C PHE A 287 -7.33 -12.96 -19.58
N ILE A 288 -6.92 -11.75 -19.97
CA ILE A 288 -7.83 -10.78 -20.61
C ILE A 288 -8.35 -11.35 -21.94
N LEU A 289 -7.47 -11.97 -22.73
CA LEU A 289 -7.86 -12.60 -24.00
C LEU A 289 -8.86 -13.76 -23.82
N LEU A 290 -8.85 -14.46 -22.68
CA LEU A 290 -9.85 -15.50 -22.39
C LEU A 290 -11.22 -14.87 -22.14
N TYR A 291 -11.29 -13.81 -21.33
CA TYR A 291 -12.54 -13.08 -21.08
C TYR A 291 -13.13 -12.48 -22.36
N ILE A 292 -12.29 -11.94 -23.24
CA ILE A 292 -12.76 -11.41 -24.53
C ILE A 292 -13.38 -12.51 -25.39
N ASN A 293 -12.73 -13.67 -25.51
CA ASN A 293 -13.30 -14.79 -26.26
C ASN A 293 -14.65 -15.23 -25.67
N GLU A 294 -14.73 -15.32 -24.34
CA GLU A 294 -15.96 -15.68 -23.66
C GLU A 294 -17.08 -14.64 -23.89
N ILE A 295 -16.75 -13.35 -23.90
CA ILE A 295 -17.67 -12.27 -24.27
C ILE A 295 -18.20 -12.49 -25.70
N PHE A 296 -17.33 -12.75 -26.67
CA PHE A 296 -17.75 -13.00 -28.05
C PHE A 296 -18.64 -14.24 -28.17
N ASP A 297 -18.34 -15.31 -27.44
CA ASP A 297 -19.15 -16.53 -27.41
C ASP A 297 -20.54 -16.25 -26.81
N LYS A 298 -20.62 -15.52 -25.69
CA LYS A 298 -21.88 -15.11 -25.05
C LYS A 298 -22.72 -14.22 -25.97
N LEU A 299 -22.11 -13.21 -26.57
CA LEU A 299 -22.79 -12.31 -27.51
C LEU A 299 -23.28 -13.06 -28.76
N LEU A 300 -22.51 -14.01 -29.29
CA LEU A 300 -22.94 -14.86 -30.40
C LEU A 300 -24.14 -15.74 -30.02
N LEU A 301 -24.16 -16.27 -28.78
CA LEU A 301 -25.26 -17.08 -28.25
C LEU A 301 -26.54 -16.25 -28.10
N LEU A 302 -26.43 -15.04 -27.54
CA LEU A 302 -27.54 -14.08 -27.45
C LEU A 302 -28.08 -13.73 -28.85
N LYS A 303 -27.17 -13.47 -29.80
CA LYS A 303 -27.52 -13.19 -31.20
C LYS A 303 -28.29 -14.33 -31.88
N ASN A 304 -27.89 -15.58 -31.64
CA ASN A 304 -28.50 -16.74 -32.29
C ASN A 304 -29.85 -17.13 -31.65
N ASN A 305 -30.09 -16.77 -30.38
CA ASN A 305 -31.31 -17.14 -29.64
C ASN A 305 -32.51 -16.21 -29.89
N ASN A 306 -32.47 -15.33 -30.90
CA ASN A 306 -33.57 -14.43 -31.28
C ASN A 306 -34.10 -13.53 -30.14
N SER A 307 -33.24 -13.02 -29.25
CA SER A 307 -33.57 -11.76 -28.58
C SER A 307 -33.43 -10.64 -29.60
N ILE A 308 -34.53 -10.30 -30.25
CA ILE A 308 -34.73 -9.00 -30.89
C ILE A 308 -34.29 -7.96 -29.85
N PHE A 309 -33.30 -7.14 -30.22
CA PHE A 309 -32.40 -6.35 -29.35
C PHE A 309 -31.19 -7.13 -28.81
N ILE A 310 -30.21 -7.41 -29.69
CA ILE A 310 -28.85 -6.99 -29.32
C ILE A 310 -28.97 -5.48 -29.26
N ASP A 311 -28.87 -4.90 -28.07
CA ASP A 311 -28.98 -3.45 -27.89
C ASP A 311 -28.15 -2.73 -28.96
N LEU A 312 -28.75 -1.74 -29.62
CA LEU A 312 -28.03 -0.86 -30.55
C LEU A 312 -26.75 -0.32 -29.90
N ASP A 313 -26.72 -0.20 -28.58
CA ASP A 313 -25.57 0.20 -27.78
C ASP A 313 -24.41 -0.80 -27.82
N ILE A 314 -24.67 -2.13 -27.83
CA ILE A 314 -23.62 -3.16 -27.95
C ILE A 314 -23.01 -3.12 -29.36
N GLU A 315 -23.83 -3.01 -30.41
CA GLU A 315 -23.32 -2.86 -31.78
C GLU A 315 -22.56 -1.55 -31.95
N MET A 316 -23.03 -0.45 -31.36
CA MET A 316 -22.41 0.87 -31.42
C MET A 316 -21.10 0.95 -30.63
N HIS A 317 -21.00 0.33 -29.44
CA HIS A 317 -19.75 0.24 -28.68
C HIS A 317 -18.74 -0.68 -29.38
N THR A 318 -19.19 -1.84 -29.88
CA THR A 318 -18.32 -2.74 -30.64
C THR A 318 -17.85 -2.07 -31.93
N TYR A 319 -18.70 -1.30 -32.61
CA TYR A 319 -18.38 -0.50 -33.79
C TYR A 319 -17.42 0.66 -33.49
N ASN A 320 -17.59 1.36 -32.36
CA ASN A 320 -16.67 2.41 -31.93
C ASN A 320 -15.28 1.84 -31.55
N ILE A 321 -15.24 0.65 -30.95
CA ILE A 321 -14.00 -0.08 -30.68
C ILE A 321 -13.38 -0.56 -32.01
N LEU A 322 -14.18 -1.02 -32.97
CA LEU A 322 -13.74 -1.36 -34.32
C LEU A 322 -13.13 -0.14 -35.03
N LEU A 323 -13.75 1.03 -34.90
CA LEU A 323 -13.24 2.31 -35.42
C LEU A 323 -11.95 2.75 -34.72
N HIS A 324 -11.85 2.56 -33.40
CA HIS A 324 -10.65 2.87 -32.63
C HIS A 324 -9.47 1.99 -33.06
N TYR A 325 -9.68 0.67 -33.18
CA TYR A 325 -8.66 -0.24 -33.66
C TYR A 325 -8.37 -0.12 -35.15
N GLN A 326 -9.33 0.29 -35.98
CA GLN A 326 -9.08 0.65 -37.38
C GLN A 326 -8.23 1.93 -37.51
N LYS A 327 -8.28 2.82 -36.52
CA LYS A 327 -7.50 4.08 -36.48
C LYS A 327 -6.12 3.91 -35.87
N LEU A 328 -5.95 3.02 -34.89
CA LEU A 328 -4.64 2.51 -34.51
C LEU A 328 -4.09 1.74 -35.72
N ASP A 329 -2.82 1.93 -36.07
CA ASP A 329 -2.26 1.40 -37.32
C ASP A 329 -2.35 -0.15 -37.37
N VAL A 330 -3.45 -0.69 -37.92
CA VAL A 330 -3.82 -2.13 -37.96
C VAL A 330 -2.74 -2.97 -38.63
N THR A 331 -1.85 -2.32 -39.39
CA THR A 331 -0.72 -2.95 -40.06
C THR A 331 0.38 -3.39 -39.11
N LEU A 332 0.40 -2.92 -37.86
CA LEU A 332 1.46 -3.19 -36.87
C LEU A 332 0.97 -3.83 -35.56
N ASN A 333 -0.34 -4.09 -35.40
CA ASN A 333 -0.91 -4.62 -34.16
C ASN A 333 -1.53 -6.02 -34.35
N ALA A 334 -0.84 -7.04 -33.86
CA ALA A 334 -1.28 -8.44 -33.94
C ALA A 334 -2.62 -8.68 -33.23
N TYR A 335 -2.82 -8.02 -32.09
CA TYR A 335 -4.03 -8.14 -31.28
C TYR A 335 -5.24 -7.47 -31.95
N GLY A 336 -5.05 -6.28 -32.54
CA GLY A 336 -6.10 -5.60 -33.30
C GLY A 336 -6.62 -6.46 -34.47
N ASN A 337 -5.72 -7.14 -35.17
CA ASN A 337 -6.09 -8.11 -36.20
C ASN A 337 -6.85 -9.32 -35.61
N TYR A 338 -6.45 -9.84 -34.45
CA TYR A 338 -7.18 -10.92 -33.80
C TYR A 338 -8.64 -10.55 -33.44
N ILE A 339 -8.86 -9.39 -32.82
CA ILE A 339 -10.21 -8.90 -32.50
C ILE A 339 -11.05 -8.74 -33.78
N LEU A 340 -10.48 -8.16 -34.84
CA LEU A 340 -11.18 -7.99 -36.12
C LEU A 340 -11.60 -9.35 -36.70
N GLY A 341 -10.75 -10.37 -36.56
CA GLY A 341 -11.06 -11.75 -36.92
C GLY A 341 -12.27 -12.29 -36.15
N LEU A 342 -12.33 -12.08 -34.83
CA LEU A 342 -13.48 -12.45 -33.99
C LEU A 342 -14.76 -11.70 -34.39
N CYS A 343 -14.68 -10.41 -34.73
CA CYS A 343 -15.83 -9.65 -35.22
C CYS A 343 -16.37 -10.21 -36.54
N TYR A 344 -15.50 -10.51 -37.51
CA TYR A 344 -15.93 -11.12 -38.79
C TYR A 344 -16.44 -12.56 -38.63
N TYR A 345 -15.93 -13.31 -37.64
CA TYR A 345 -16.41 -14.64 -37.30
C TYR A 345 -17.82 -14.61 -36.67
N SER A 346 -18.00 -13.78 -35.64
CA SER A 346 -19.27 -13.66 -34.90
C SER A 346 -20.32 -12.84 -35.65
N GLY A 347 -19.89 -11.93 -36.50
CA GLY A 347 -20.74 -10.93 -37.15
C GLY A 347 -21.22 -9.84 -36.20
N ILE A 348 -20.51 -9.57 -35.11
CA ILE A 348 -20.83 -8.49 -34.17
C ILE A 348 -20.17 -7.21 -34.66
N GLY A 349 -20.95 -6.13 -34.82
CA GLY A 349 -20.48 -4.84 -35.35
C GLY A 349 -20.09 -4.84 -36.84
N VAL A 350 -20.00 -6.01 -37.49
CA VAL A 350 -19.72 -6.17 -38.92
C VAL A 350 -20.52 -7.34 -39.50
N LYS A 351 -20.78 -7.34 -40.81
CA LYS A 351 -21.35 -8.51 -41.48
C LYS A 351 -20.36 -9.69 -41.43
N LYS A 352 -20.85 -10.89 -41.09
CA LYS A 352 -20.04 -12.13 -41.13
C LYS A 352 -19.32 -12.25 -42.48
N ASN A 353 -18.02 -12.52 -42.43
CA ASN A 353 -17.20 -12.61 -43.64
C ASN A 353 -16.00 -13.52 -43.40
N GLU A 354 -16.07 -14.75 -43.93
CA GLU A 354 -15.05 -15.78 -43.74
C GLU A 354 -13.68 -15.38 -44.31
N ARG A 355 -13.67 -14.75 -45.49
CA ARG A 355 -12.41 -14.31 -46.13
C ARG A 355 -11.72 -13.24 -45.29
N LYS A 356 -12.46 -12.25 -44.80
CA LYS A 356 -11.89 -11.20 -43.93
C LYS A 356 -11.51 -11.76 -42.56
N MET A 357 -12.29 -12.68 -42.01
CA MET A 357 -11.96 -13.41 -40.78
C MET A 357 -10.59 -14.10 -40.91
N PHE A 358 -10.40 -14.91 -41.95
CA PHE A 358 -9.16 -15.65 -42.19
C PHE A 358 -7.96 -14.71 -42.39
N ILE A 359 -8.11 -13.66 -43.20
CA ILE A 359 -7.05 -12.66 -43.43
C ILE A 359 -6.58 -12.04 -42.12
N ASN A 360 -7.51 -11.71 -41.22
CA ASN A 360 -7.19 -11.05 -39.96
C ASN A 360 -6.53 -12.02 -38.96
N PHE A 361 -7.00 -13.26 -38.84
CA PHE A 361 -6.32 -14.27 -38.01
C PHE A 361 -4.92 -14.62 -38.56
N TYR A 362 -4.78 -14.71 -39.88
CA TYR A 362 -3.48 -14.95 -40.53
C TYR A 362 -2.49 -13.83 -40.22
N LYS A 363 -2.92 -12.56 -40.35
CA LYS A 363 -2.07 -11.41 -39.99
C LYS A 363 -1.64 -11.46 -38.52
N ALA A 364 -2.56 -11.73 -37.60
CA ALA A 364 -2.25 -11.88 -36.18
C ALA A 364 -1.21 -13.00 -35.96
N ALA A 365 -1.39 -14.16 -36.59
CA ALA A 365 -0.49 -15.30 -36.49
C ALA A 365 0.93 -14.98 -37.01
N THR A 366 1.04 -14.30 -38.16
CA THR A 366 2.33 -13.93 -38.75
C THR A 366 3.11 -12.91 -37.92
N MET A 367 2.43 -12.20 -37.03
CA MET A 367 3.05 -11.27 -36.08
C MET A 367 3.44 -11.96 -34.75
N GLY A 368 3.38 -13.30 -34.68
CA GLY A 368 3.78 -14.08 -33.51
C GLY A 368 2.69 -14.30 -32.46
N PHE A 369 1.44 -13.90 -32.73
CA PHE A 369 0.35 -14.04 -31.78
C PHE A 369 -0.17 -15.48 -31.71
N ALA A 370 0.14 -16.19 -30.63
CA ALA A 370 -0.12 -17.62 -30.47
C ALA A 370 -1.60 -18.02 -30.68
N LYS A 371 -2.57 -17.21 -30.23
CA LYS A 371 -4.00 -17.53 -30.45
C LYS A 371 -4.43 -17.34 -31.91
N GLY A 372 -3.76 -16.47 -32.67
CA GLY A 372 -3.98 -16.34 -34.11
C GLY A 372 -3.58 -17.62 -34.84
N ILE A 373 -2.47 -18.25 -34.42
CA ILE A 373 -1.96 -19.51 -35.00
C ILE A 373 -2.99 -20.65 -34.87
N PHE A 374 -3.73 -20.72 -33.76
CA PHE A 374 -4.76 -21.76 -33.55
C PHE A 374 -6.08 -21.54 -34.32
N LYS A 375 -6.26 -20.37 -34.95
CA LYS A 375 -7.51 -19.97 -35.64
C LYS A 375 -7.36 -19.89 -37.17
N VAL A 376 -6.13 -20.07 -37.68
CA VAL A 376 -5.76 -20.18 -39.10
C VAL A 376 -5.65 -21.65 -39.45
#